data_AF-A0AAX2ZAL1-F1
#
_entry.id   AF-A0AAX2ZAL1-F1
#
_cell.length_a   1.000
_cell.length_b   1.000
_cell.length_c   1.000
_cell.angle_alpha   90.00
_cell.angle_beta   90.00
_cell.angle_gamma   90.00
#
_symmetry.space_group_name_H-M   'P 1'
#
loop_
_entity.id
_entity.type
_entity.pdbx_description
1 polymer ?
#
loop_
_entity_poly.entity_id
_entity_poly.type
_entity_poly.pdbx_seq_one_letter_code
_entity_poly.pdbx_strand_id
1 'polypeptide(L)'
;MRFDCFYYPILSEDECVVRSNEGIKDFDFGDKVPTKTLYYNYNPSFVIFQNSKLFIVEDGILKEEANVDDLKFPLKIIFNHGTQLTIDKKSDLSSIRLLVPGFFEDEKDLGELFFLSEVYTRRIRDAQYRVMNELTNSVIDVKYLNDEIHNATKGLLSQLKVIQEKFVKLIDSNPCLIDDYLNYMNFHNEEDMLQIGINKYFEEGTEQYNEYRKNSLIYNRKPIYPKFKLEHLVSSISKYK
;
A
#
# COMPACT_ATOMS: atom_id res chain seq x y z
N MET A 1 -9.10 9.32 -16.65
CA MET A 1 -10.18 8.71 -15.85
C MET A 1 -9.62 8.20 -14.53
N ARG A 2 -10.27 8.51 -13.41
CA ARG A 2 -9.78 8.13 -12.08
C ARG A 2 -10.47 6.86 -11.61
N PHE A 3 -9.68 5.83 -11.32
CA PHE A 3 -10.21 4.58 -10.82
C PHE A 3 -10.23 4.58 -9.31
N ASP A 4 -11.42 4.43 -8.73
CA ASP A 4 -11.55 4.47 -7.28
C ASP A 4 -10.81 3.29 -6.67
N CYS A 5 -10.88 2.09 -7.25
CA CYS A 5 -10.25 0.87 -6.75
C CYS A 5 -8.72 0.89 -6.56
N PHE A 6 -8.02 1.95 -6.95
CA PHE A 6 -6.62 2.17 -6.64
C PHE A 6 -6.51 3.14 -5.47
N TYR A 7 -6.18 2.63 -4.27
CA TYR A 7 -6.03 3.44 -3.06
C TYR A 7 -4.70 3.17 -2.38
N TYR A 8 -4.24 4.14 -1.59
CA TYR A 8 -3.07 4.06 -0.73
C TYR A 8 -3.45 4.24 0.74
N PRO A 9 -2.81 3.51 1.67
CA PRO A 9 -3.14 3.63 3.08
C PRO A 9 -2.50 4.88 3.68
N ILE A 10 -3.28 5.60 4.47
CA ILE A 10 -2.81 6.70 5.31
C ILE A 10 -3.33 6.52 6.74
N LEU A 11 -2.64 7.13 7.70
CA LEU A 11 -3.12 7.23 9.07
C LEU A 11 -3.85 8.57 9.22
N SER A 12 -5.14 8.52 9.51
CA SER A 12 -5.98 9.71 9.77
C SER A 12 -5.64 10.38 11.11
N GLU A 13 -6.18 11.59 11.32
CA GLU A 13 -6.03 12.33 12.59
C GLU A 13 -6.55 11.54 13.80
N ASP A 14 -7.62 10.76 13.61
CA ASP A 14 -8.21 9.87 14.63
C ASP A 14 -7.47 8.52 14.76
N GLU A 15 -6.24 8.45 14.27
CA GLU A 15 -5.38 7.26 14.30
C GLU A 15 -6.01 6.01 13.65
N CYS A 16 -6.97 6.21 12.74
CA CYS A 16 -7.57 5.16 11.91
C CYS A 16 -6.79 5.00 10.62
N VAL A 17 -6.58 3.76 10.18
CA VAL A 17 -6.03 3.50 8.86
C VAL A 17 -7.15 3.70 7.86
N VAL A 18 -6.93 4.58 6.88
CA VAL A 18 -7.92 4.91 5.85
C VAL A 18 -7.30 4.80 4.46
N ARG A 19 -8.14 4.42 3.50
CA ARG A 19 -7.76 4.23 2.10
C ARG A 19 -8.01 5.53 1.34
N SER A 20 -6.97 6.14 0.79
CA SER A 20 -7.06 7.39 0.03
C SER A 20 -6.62 7.19 -1.42
N ASN A 21 -7.38 7.75 -2.36
CA ASN A 21 -6.99 7.85 -3.77
C ASN A 21 -6.65 9.30 -4.17
N GLU A 22 -6.52 10.20 -3.19
CA GLU A 22 -6.23 11.62 -3.41
C GLU A 22 -4.86 11.81 -4.05
N GLY A 23 -4.81 12.62 -5.12
CA GLY A 23 -3.58 12.85 -5.87
C GLY A 23 -3.19 11.71 -6.81
N ILE A 24 -4.03 10.69 -7.01
CA ILE A 24 -3.83 9.72 -8.11
C ILE A 24 -4.19 10.37 -9.44
N LYS A 25 -3.29 10.23 -10.41
CA LYS A 25 -3.49 10.79 -11.75
C LYS A 25 -4.64 10.10 -12.48
N ASP A 26 -5.21 10.82 -13.44
CA ASP A 26 -6.12 10.24 -14.42
C ASP A 26 -5.40 9.25 -15.34
N PHE A 27 -6.07 8.15 -15.67
CA PHE A 27 -5.63 7.17 -16.66
C PHE A 27 -6.34 7.35 -17.99
N ASP A 28 -5.61 7.23 -19.09
CA ASP A 28 -6.15 7.21 -20.44
C ASP A 28 -6.07 5.79 -21.03
N PHE A 29 -6.87 5.52 -22.07
CA PHE A 29 -6.73 4.27 -22.81
C PHE A 29 -5.33 4.16 -23.43
N GLY A 30 -4.70 3.00 -23.24
CA GLY A 30 -3.30 2.76 -23.57
C GLY A 30 -2.35 2.91 -22.38
N ASP A 31 -2.78 3.48 -21.27
CA ASP A 31 -1.95 3.60 -20.07
C ASP A 31 -1.73 2.27 -19.37
N LYS A 32 -0.56 2.14 -18.76
CA LYS A 32 -0.29 1.10 -17.77
C LYS A 32 -1.01 1.44 -16.47
N VAL A 33 -1.76 0.49 -15.94
CA VAL A 33 -2.45 0.60 -14.65
C VAL A 33 -1.79 -0.31 -13.61
N PRO A 34 -2.03 -0.06 -12.32
CA PRO A 34 -1.63 -0.97 -11.24
C PRO A 34 -2.20 -2.39 -11.45
N THR A 35 -1.33 -3.38 -11.61
CA THR A 35 -1.70 -4.82 -11.57
C THR A 35 -1.40 -5.45 -10.22
N LYS A 36 -0.51 -4.86 -9.44
CA LYS A 36 -0.20 -5.29 -8.07
C LYS A 36 -0.24 -4.07 -7.18
N THR A 37 -0.80 -4.21 -5.99
CA THR A 37 -0.94 -3.14 -4.98
C THR A 37 -0.86 -3.80 -3.60
N LEU A 38 -0.78 -3.00 -2.54
CA LEU A 38 -0.83 -3.51 -1.15
C LEU A 38 -2.13 -4.26 -0.84
N TYR A 39 -3.17 -3.97 -1.62
CA TYR A 39 -4.52 -4.45 -1.38
C TYR A 39 -4.94 -5.58 -2.30
N TYR A 40 -4.30 -5.66 -3.45
CA TYR A 40 -4.74 -6.48 -4.57
C TYR A 40 -3.57 -6.92 -5.43
N ASN A 41 -3.48 -8.23 -5.62
CA ASN A 41 -2.70 -8.85 -6.68
C ASN A 41 -3.66 -9.17 -7.84
N TYR A 42 -3.82 -8.20 -8.74
CA TYR A 42 -4.57 -8.39 -9.96
C TYR A 42 -3.71 -9.24 -10.90
N ASN A 43 -4.28 -10.32 -11.45
CA ASN A 43 -3.66 -10.97 -12.60
C ASN A 43 -3.45 -9.92 -13.71
N PRO A 44 -2.56 -10.16 -14.69
CA PRO A 44 -2.29 -9.19 -15.76
C PRO A 44 -3.54 -8.70 -16.50
N SER A 45 -4.61 -9.52 -16.51
CA SER A 45 -5.89 -9.17 -17.11
C SER A 45 -7.03 -9.23 -16.10
N PHE A 46 -7.84 -8.17 -16.05
CA PHE A 46 -8.99 -8.01 -15.15
C PHE A 46 -9.95 -6.94 -15.69
N VAL A 47 -11.11 -6.81 -15.05
CA VAL A 47 -12.11 -5.78 -15.41
C VAL A 47 -12.40 -4.88 -14.22
N ILE A 48 -12.45 -3.57 -14.47
CA ILE A 48 -12.84 -2.58 -13.46
C ILE A 48 -14.30 -2.23 -13.70
N PHE A 49 -15.14 -2.37 -12.68
CA PHE A 49 -16.51 -1.87 -12.65
C PHE A 49 -16.58 -0.59 -11.84
N GLN A 50 -16.83 0.54 -12.50
CA GLN A 50 -16.97 1.84 -11.86
C GLN A 50 -18.01 2.71 -12.57
N ASN A 51 -18.84 3.39 -11.78
CA ASN A 51 -19.89 4.29 -12.27
C ASN A 51 -20.80 3.62 -13.32
N SER A 52 -21.19 2.38 -13.06
CA SER A 52 -22.02 1.55 -13.96
C SER A 52 -21.38 1.22 -15.31
N LYS A 53 -20.05 1.41 -15.44
CA LYS A 53 -19.26 1.09 -16.64
C LYS A 53 -18.24 0.01 -16.33
N LEU A 54 -17.87 -0.75 -17.34
CA LEU A 54 -16.83 -1.79 -17.27
C LEU A 54 -15.65 -1.38 -18.13
N PHE A 55 -14.45 -1.51 -17.59
CA PHE A 55 -13.20 -1.19 -18.28
C PHE A 55 -12.29 -2.41 -18.30
N ILE A 56 -11.81 -2.78 -19.48
CA ILE A 56 -10.94 -3.94 -19.67
C ILE A 56 -9.49 -3.52 -19.46
N VAL A 57 -8.79 -4.28 -18.61
CA VAL A 57 -7.34 -4.23 -18.48
C VAL A 57 -6.79 -5.56 -18.99
N GLU A 58 -5.87 -5.48 -19.94
CA GLU A 58 -5.17 -6.63 -20.52
C GLU A 58 -3.67 -6.39 -20.49
N ASP A 59 -2.91 -7.37 -19.98
CA ASP A 59 -1.46 -7.28 -19.81
C ASP A 59 -1.03 -6.02 -19.03
N GLY A 60 -1.85 -5.58 -18.08
CA GLY A 60 -1.66 -4.38 -17.28
C GLY A 60 -1.91 -3.06 -18.01
N ILE A 61 -2.50 -3.09 -19.21
CA ILE A 61 -2.83 -1.92 -20.02
C ILE A 61 -4.35 -1.72 -20.02
N LEU A 62 -4.78 -0.49 -19.73
CA LEU A 62 -6.19 -0.10 -19.86
C LEU A 62 -6.56 -0.01 -21.35
N LYS A 63 -7.46 -0.88 -21.82
CA LYS A 63 -7.77 -1.03 -23.25
C LYS A 63 -8.97 -0.19 -23.67
N GLU A 64 -10.14 -0.53 -23.15
CA GLU A 64 -11.41 -0.01 -23.63
C GLU A 64 -12.52 -0.12 -22.57
N GLU A 65 -13.60 0.62 -22.79
CA GLU A 65 -14.88 0.42 -22.10
C GLU A 65 -15.62 -0.73 -22.80
N ALA A 66 -16.17 -1.67 -22.03
CA ALA A 66 -16.82 -2.87 -22.55
C ALA A 66 -18.26 -3.00 -22.03
N ASN A 67 -19.11 -3.72 -22.78
CA ASN A 67 -20.40 -4.14 -22.27
C ASN A 67 -20.26 -5.49 -21.55
N VAL A 68 -21.22 -5.77 -20.66
CA VAL A 68 -21.32 -7.06 -19.96
C VAL A 68 -21.36 -8.24 -20.95
N ASP A 69 -21.94 -8.03 -22.13
CA ASP A 69 -22.10 -9.05 -23.16
C ASP A 69 -20.79 -9.46 -23.83
N ASP A 70 -19.78 -8.59 -23.79
CA ASP A 70 -18.47 -8.81 -24.42
C ASP A 70 -17.49 -9.55 -23.49
N LEU A 71 -17.87 -9.73 -22.22
CA LEU A 71 -17.01 -10.32 -21.20
C LEU A 71 -16.93 -11.84 -21.29
N LYS A 72 -15.71 -12.37 -21.14
CA LYS A 72 -15.42 -13.80 -21.05
C LYS A 72 -15.28 -14.22 -19.59
N PHE A 73 -15.79 -15.40 -19.24
CA PHE A 73 -15.80 -15.95 -17.88
C PHE A 73 -15.01 -17.27 -17.82
N PRO A 74 -14.38 -17.64 -16.68
CA PRO A 74 -14.37 -16.93 -15.41
C PRO A 74 -13.50 -15.66 -15.45
N LEU A 75 -13.89 -14.63 -14.70
CA LEU A 75 -13.31 -13.29 -14.83
C LEU A 75 -13.20 -12.59 -13.48
N LYS A 76 -12.10 -11.86 -13.27
CA LYS A 76 -11.84 -11.10 -12.03
C LYS A 76 -12.32 -9.68 -12.20
N ILE A 77 -13.40 -9.31 -11.49
CA ILE A 77 -13.96 -7.96 -11.50
C ILE A 77 -13.56 -7.24 -10.23
N ILE A 78 -13.13 -6.00 -10.40
CA ILE A 78 -12.83 -5.07 -9.32
C ILE A 78 -13.91 -4.02 -9.31
N PHE A 79 -14.59 -3.87 -8.19
CA PHE A 79 -15.66 -2.90 -8.00
C PHE A 79 -15.12 -1.62 -7.35
N ASN A 80 -15.97 -0.58 -7.34
CA ASN A 80 -15.80 0.58 -6.48
C ASN A 80 -15.45 0.14 -5.05
N HIS A 81 -14.65 0.93 -4.35
CA HIS A 81 -14.12 0.59 -3.01
C HIS A 81 -13.15 -0.59 -2.98
N GLY A 82 -12.75 -1.11 -4.15
CA GLY A 82 -11.70 -2.12 -4.29
C GLY A 82 -12.19 -3.55 -4.17
N THR A 83 -13.47 -3.81 -3.85
CA THR A 83 -13.98 -5.18 -3.71
C THR A 83 -13.67 -6.00 -4.97
N GLN A 84 -13.05 -7.17 -4.79
CA GLN A 84 -12.62 -8.03 -5.87
C GLN A 84 -13.42 -9.32 -5.84
N LEU A 85 -14.01 -9.71 -6.98
CA LEU A 85 -14.78 -10.95 -7.11
C LEU A 85 -14.37 -11.71 -8.36
N THR A 86 -14.28 -13.04 -8.23
CA THR A 86 -14.19 -13.94 -9.38
C THR A 86 -15.59 -14.33 -9.76
N ILE A 87 -15.99 -13.99 -10.98
CA ILE A 87 -17.31 -14.29 -11.51
C ILE A 87 -17.16 -15.43 -12.52
N ASP A 88 -17.88 -16.52 -12.29
CA ASP A 88 -17.80 -17.71 -13.13
C ASP A 88 -18.82 -17.68 -14.26
N LYS A 89 -19.95 -16.99 -14.07
CA LYS A 89 -21.03 -16.90 -15.05
C LYS A 89 -21.64 -15.50 -15.09
N LYS A 90 -22.10 -15.10 -16.27
CA LYS A 90 -22.77 -13.82 -16.51
C LYS A 90 -23.99 -13.56 -15.60
N SER A 91 -24.76 -14.60 -15.27
CA SER A 91 -25.93 -14.50 -14.38
C SER A 91 -25.60 -13.92 -13.02
N ASP A 92 -24.38 -14.20 -12.54
CA ASP A 92 -23.97 -13.91 -11.18
C ASP A 92 -23.67 -12.42 -11.01
N LEU A 93 -23.46 -11.68 -12.10
CA LEU A 93 -23.31 -10.22 -12.06
C LEU A 93 -24.52 -9.51 -11.44
N SER A 94 -25.72 -10.04 -11.66
CA SER A 94 -26.96 -9.46 -11.15
C SER A 94 -27.17 -9.69 -9.65
N SER A 95 -26.49 -10.69 -9.06
CA SER A 95 -26.61 -11.04 -7.65
C SER A 95 -25.49 -10.46 -6.77
N ILE A 96 -24.49 -9.80 -7.37
CA ILE A 96 -23.39 -9.17 -6.65
C ILE A 96 -23.91 -7.96 -5.88
N ARG A 97 -23.79 -8.02 -4.56
CA ARG A 97 -23.98 -6.87 -3.70
C ARG A 97 -22.61 -6.20 -3.50
N LEU A 98 -22.51 -4.91 -3.82
CA LEU A 98 -21.31 -4.09 -3.59
C LEU A 98 -20.89 -4.00 -2.10
N LEU A 99 -21.74 -4.49 -1.19
CA LEU A 99 -21.55 -4.46 0.25
C LEU A 99 -20.86 -5.73 0.82
N VAL A 100 -20.55 -6.74 -0.01
CA VAL A 100 -19.88 -7.95 0.48
C VAL A 100 -18.39 -7.66 0.67
N PRO A 101 -17.78 -8.07 1.80
CA PRO A 101 -16.32 -8.03 1.97
C PRO A 101 -15.61 -8.71 0.80
N GLY A 102 -14.48 -8.15 0.37
CA GLY A 102 -13.66 -8.75 -0.68
C GLY A 102 -12.92 -9.98 -0.18
N PHE A 103 -12.15 -10.60 -1.07
CA PHE A 103 -11.21 -11.65 -0.68
C PHE A 103 -10.02 -11.05 0.08
N PHE A 104 -9.46 -11.79 1.04
CA PHE A 104 -8.19 -11.51 1.72
C PHE A 104 -8.18 -10.22 2.57
N GLU A 105 -9.26 -9.90 3.30
CA GLU A 105 -9.32 -8.66 4.09
C GLU A 105 -8.27 -8.59 5.21
N ASP A 106 -8.04 -9.68 5.94
CA ASP A 106 -7.02 -9.70 7.00
C ASP A 106 -5.61 -9.48 6.43
N GLU A 107 -5.31 -10.07 5.26
CA GLU A 107 -4.04 -9.91 4.57
C GLU A 107 -3.86 -8.47 4.07
N LYS A 108 -4.94 -7.82 3.60
CA LYS A 108 -4.91 -6.40 3.23
C LYS A 108 -4.60 -5.53 4.43
N ASP A 109 -5.29 -5.74 5.55
CA ASP A 109 -5.06 -4.99 6.79
C ASP A 109 -3.60 -5.16 7.27
N LEU A 110 -3.06 -6.39 7.17
CA LEU A 110 -1.65 -6.64 7.45
C LEU A 110 -0.73 -5.87 6.48
N GLY A 111 -1.06 -5.86 5.19
CA GLY A 111 -0.34 -5.11 4.17
C GLY A 111 -0.32 -3.61 4.43
N GLU A 112 -1.46 -3.03 4.83
CA GLU A 112 -1.60 -1.62 5.21
C GLU A 112 -0.72 -1.28 6.42
N LEU A 113 -0.77 -2.09 7.48
CA LEU A 113 0.03 -1.88 8.69
C LEU A 113 1.53 -2.04 8.45
N PHE A 114 1.91 -3.07 7.69
CA PHE A 114 3.31 -3.29 7.31
C PHE A 114 3.81 -2.10 6.48
N PHE A 115 3.04 -1.66 5.50
CA PHE A 115 3.35 -0.49 4.70
C PHE A 115 3.59 0.76 5.55
N LEU A 116 2.64 1.10 6.43
CA LEU A 116 2.71 2.27 7.27
C LEU A 116 3.91 2.19 8.23
N SER A 117 4.21 1.02 8.78
CA SER A 117 5.37 0.83 9.66
C SER A 117 6.69 1.20 8.96
N GLU A 118 6.83 0.84 7.68
CA GLU A 118 8.01 1.16 6.87
C GLU A 118 8.10 2.65 6.55
N VAL A 119 6.97 3.28 6.21
CA VAL A 119 6.91 4.73 5.95
C VAL A 119 7.27 5.52 7.19
N TYR A 120 6.66 5.23 8.34
CA TYR A 120 6.92 5.95 9.58
C TYR A 120 8.35 5.74 10.09
N THR A 121 8.87 4.52 10.00
CA THR A 121 10.29 4.23 10.33
C THR A 121 11.24 5.06 9.48
N ARG A 122 10.93 5.24 8.19
CA ARG A 122 11.72 6.06 7.28
C ARG A 122 11.61 7.54 7.61
N ARG A 123 10.40 8.05 7.84
CA ARG A 123 10.18 9.46 8.21
C ARG A 123 10.92 9.82 9.51
N ILE A 124 10.93 8.93 10.50
CA ILE A 124 11.70 9.12 11.74
C ILE A 124 13.20 9.25 11.43
N ARG A 125 13.74 8.34 10.62
CA ARG A 125 15.15 8.35 10.23
C ARG A 125 15.52 9.62 9.45
N ASP A 126 14.66 10.04 8.52
CA ASP A 126 14.88 11.25 7.72
C ASP A 126 14.85 12.50 8.61
N ALA A 127 13.95 12.56 9.60
CA ALA A 127 13.91 13.64 10.59
C ALA A 127 15.18 13.68 11.44
N GLN A 128 15.65 12.52 11.91
CA GLN A 128 16.92 12.40 12.65
C GLN A 128 18.11 12.91 11.83
N TYR A 129 18.26 12.44 10.58
CA TYR A 129 19.36 12.88 9.72
C TYR A 129 19.28 14.37 9.38
N ARG A 130 18.08 14.93 9.22
CA ARG A 130 17.91 16.36 8.99
C ARG A 130 18.44 17.17 10.15
N VAL A 131 17.97 16.88 11.37
CA VAL A 131 18.42 17.56 12.59
C VAL A 131 19.94 17.40 12.76
N MET A 132 20.46 16.19 12.57
CA MET A 132 21.90 15.95 12.63
C MET A 132 22.64 16.82 11.61
N ASN A 133 22.26 16.82 10.33
CA ASN A 133 22.93 17.61 9.29
C ASN A 133 22.88 19.13 9.57
N GLU A 134 21.74 19.64 10.04
CA GLU A 134 21.57 21.05 10.38
C GLU A 134 22.43 21.47 11.58
N LEU A 135 22.64 20.55 12.53
CA LEU A 135 23.37 20.82 13.77
C LEU A 135 24.83 20.34 13.75
N THR A 136 25.27 19.62 12.70
CA THR A 136 26.61 19.02 12.58
C THR A 136 27.73 20.07 12.69
N ASN A 137 27.44 21.33 12.33
CA ASN A 137 28.41 22.43 12.38
C ASN A 137 28.14 23.46 13.50
N SER A 138 27.10 23.24 14.33
CA SER A 138 26.49 24.28 15.15
C SER A 138 26.37 23.92 16.64
N VAL A 139 26.48 22.64 17.00
CA VAL A 139 26.20 22.18 18.37
C VAL A 139 27.30 21.25 18.89
N ILE A 140 27.97 21.68 19.97
CA ILE A 140 28.89 20.85 20.78
C ILE A 140 28.12 20.09 21.89
N ASP A 141 26.89 20.54 22.21
CA ASP A 141 26.07 19.98 23.28
C ASP A 141 25.16 18.82 22.81
N VAL A 142 25.54 17.61 23.20
CA VAL A 142 24.79 16.37 22.95
C VAL A 142 23.37 16.43 23.50
N LYS A 143 23.13 17.15 24.61
CA LYS A 143 21.80 17.25 25.22
C LYS A 143 20.85 18.03 24.32
N TYR A 144 21.29 19.18 23.81
CA TYR A 144 20.51 19.98 22.87
C TYR A 144 20.20 19.20 21.59
N LEU A 145 21.20 18.51 21.02
CA LEU A 145 20.99 17.65 19.84
C LEU A 145 19.91 16.58 20.08
N ASN A 146 19.96 15.92 21.24
CA ASN A 146 18.96 14.90 21.61
C ASN A 146 17.56 15.50 21.81
N ASP A 147 17.45 16.68 22.40
CA ASP A 147 16.18 17.37 22.60
C ASP A 147 15.55 17.76 21.24
N GLU A 148 16.35 18.23 20.29
CA GLU A 148 15.89 18.55 18.93
C GLU A 148 15.47 17.30 18.14
N ILE A 149 16.24 16.21 18.23
CA ILE A 149 15.86 14.93 17.63
C ILE A 149 14.55 14.43 18.24
N HIS A 150 14.40 14.50 19.56
CA HIS A 150 13.17 14.10 20.25
C HIS A 150 11.98 14.94 19.76
N ASN A 151 12.12 16.26 19.72
CA ASN A 151 11.06 17.15 19.26
C ASN A 151 10.65 16.90 17.81
N ALA A 152 11.62 16.61 16.94
CA ALA A 152 11.35 16.31 15.53
C ALA A 152 10.71 14.93 15.30
N THR A 153 10.85 13.98 16.24
CA THR A 153 10.42 12.57 16.05
C THR A 153 9.26 12.14 16.93
N LYS A 154 8.96 12.83 18.04
CA LYS A 154 7.94 12.40 19.03
C LYS A 154 6.57 12.08 18.44
N GLY A 155 6.08 12.88 17.50
CA GLY A 155 4.77 12.65 16.85
C GLY A 155 4.79 11.39 15.99
N LEU A 156 5.83 11.23 15.17
CA LEU A 156 6.02 10.06 14.30
C LEU A 156 6.17 8.77 15.13
N LEU A 157 6.86 8.84 16.27
CA LEU A 157 7.00 7.71 17.20
C LEU A 157 5.67 7.31 17.83
N SER A 158 4.82 8.28 18.19
CA SER A 158 3.48 8.00 18.69
C SER A 158 2.64 7.27 17.63
N GLN A 159 2.64 7.76 16.40
CA GLN A 159 1.92 7.14 15.29
C GLN A 159 2.44 5.72 14.97
N LEU A 160 3.76 5.52 14.98
CA LEU A 160 4.36 4.21 14.80
C LEU A 160 3.93 3.23 15.89
N LYS A 161 3.82 3.68 17.15
CA LYS A 161 3.35 2.85 18.26
C LYS A 161 1.90 2.38 18.04
N VAL A 162 1.01 3.27 17.59
CA VAL A 162 -0.38 2.90 17.28
C VAL A 162 -0.44 1.83 16.18
N ILE A 163 0.37 1.99 15.12
CA ILE A 163 0.46 0.99 14.05
C ILE A 163 0.93 -0.36 14.60
N GLN A 164 1.95 -0.37 15.45
CA GLN A 164 2.45 -1.59 16.09
C GLN A 164 1.41 -2.26 16.98
N GLU A 165 0.64 -1.49 17.76
CA GLU A 165 -0.44 -2.04 18.59
C GLU A 165 -1.55 -2.69 17.75
N LYS A 166 -1.92 -2.08 16.62
CA LYS A 166 -2.89 -2.67 15.67
C LYS A 166 -2.34 -3.93 15.02
N PHE A 167 -1.05 -3.92 14.65
CA PHE A 167 -0.37 -5.08 14.10
C PHE A 167 -0.38 -6.27 15.07
N VAL A 168 -0.04 -6.03 16.35
CA VAL A 168 -0.06 -7.07 17.39
C VAL A 168 -1.46 -7.67 17.53
N LYS A 169 -2.50 -6.83 17.63
CA LYS A 169 -3.89 -7.30 17.76
C LYS A 169 -4.32 -8.16 16.57
N LEU A 170 -3.93 -7.78 15.36
CA LEU A 170 -4.27 -8.50 14.14
C LEU A 170 -3.59 -9.88 14.09
N ILE A 171 -2.28 -9.95 14.36
CA ILE A 171 -1.53 -11.21 14.36
C ILE A 171 -1.95 -12.14 15.51
N ASP A 172 -2.21 -11.58 16.70
CA ASP A 172 -2.66 -12.39 17.85
C ASP A 172 -4.05 -13.00 17.59
N SER A 173 -4.88 -12.34 16.76
CA SER A 173 -6.20 -12.86 16.34
C SER A 173 -6.11 -13.86 15.19
N ASN A 174 -5.07 -13.77 14.34
CA ASN A 174 -4.89 -14.58 13.14
C ASN A 174 -3.45 -15.14 13.06
N PRO A 175 -3.15 -16.28 13.73
CA PRO A 175 -1.77 -16.78 13.88
C PRO A 175 -1.04 -17.14 12.58
N CYS A 176 -1.77 -17.50 11.51
CA CYS A 176 -1.18 -17.87 10.20
C CYS A 176 -1.06 -16.69 9.23
N LEU A 177 -1.51 -15.49 9.62
CA LEU A 177 -1.74 -14.37 8.70
C LEU A 177 -0.48 -13.90 7.97
N ILE A 178 0.69 -14.01 8.60
CA ILE A 178 1.96 -13.64 8.00
C ILE A 178 2.25 -14.50 6.77
N ASP A 179 2.10 -15.81 6.90
CA ASP A 179 2.34 -16.75 5.80
C ASP A 179 1.27 -16.58 4.72
N ASP A 180 0.01 -16.38 5.12
CA ASP A 180 -1.11 -16.13 4.20
C ASP A 180 -0.89 -14.86 3.39
N TYR A 181 -0.45 -13.77 4.02
CA TYR A 181 -0.10 -12.52 3.34
C TYR A 181 1.08 -12.66 2.38
N LEU A 182 2.12 -13.38 2.78
CA LEU A 182 3.28 -13.64 1.92
C LEU A 182 2.88 -14.45 0.68
N ASN A 183 2.01 -15.45 0.85
CA ASN A 183 1.47 -16.26 -0.24
C ASN A 183 0.57 -15.41 -1.16
N TYR A 184 -0.33 -14.63 -0.56
CA TYR A 184 -1.27 -13.76 -1.25
C TYR A 184 -0.55 -12.71 -2.13
N MET A 185 0.38 -11.97 -1.53
CA MET A 185 1.16 -10.96 -2.24
C MET A 185 2.10 -11.58 -3.26
N ASN A 186 2.50 -12.85 -3.08
CA ASN A 186 3.42 -13.56 -3.97
C ASN A 186 4.63 -12.67 -4.33
N PHE A 187 5.33 -12.18 -3.30
CA PHE A 187 6.48 -11.31 -3.49
C PHE A 187 7.57 -12.05 -4.26
N HIS A 188 8.17 -11.37 -5.23
CA HIS A 188 9.42 -11.86 -5.80
C HIS A 188 10.54 -11.75 -4.77
N ASN A 189 11.63 -12.47 -5.00
CA ASN A 189 12.81 -12.40 -4.14
C ASN A 189 13.31 -10.96 -3.97
N GLU A 190 13.25 -10.15 -5.04
CA GLU A 190 13.61 -8.73 -5.00
C GLU A 190 12.42 -7.89 -5.48
N GLU A 191 11.72 -7.27 -4.54
CA GLU A 191 10.54 -6.46 -4.82
C GLU A 191 10.43 -5.39 -3.73
N ASP A 192 10.14 -4.13 -4.04
CA ASP A 192 9.98 -3.11 -3.01
C ASP A 192 8.52 -2.75 -2.80
N MET A 193 8.05 -2.89 -1.56
CA MET A 193 6.68 -2.59 -1.20
C MET A 193 6.22 -1.17 -1.55
N LEU A 194 7.11 -0.18 -1.50
CA LEU A 194 6.82 1.21 -1.88
C LEU A 194 6.78 1.41 -3.40
N GLN A 195 7.22 0.43 -4.19
CA GLN A 195 7.08 0.38 -5.63
C GLN A 195 5.92 -0.50 -6.12
N ILE A 196 5.33 -1.33 -5.25
CA ILE A 196 4.50 -2.47 -5.66
C ILE A 196 3.27 -2.12 -6.49
N GLY A 197 2.79 -0.88 -6.49
CA GLY A 197 2.19 -0.46 -7.76
C GLY A 197 1.22 0.68 -7.77
N ILE A 198 1.19 1.58 -6.79
CA ILE A 198 0.36 2.80 -6.96
C ILE A 198 1.12 4.11 -6.83
N ASN A 199 2.21 4.16 -6.04
CA ASN A 199 2.89 5.42 -5.71
C ASN A 199 3.43 6.17 -6.93
N LYS A 200 3.87 5.44 -7.97
CA LYS A 200 4.35 6.01 -9.23
C LYS A 200 3.26 6.59 -10.13
N TYR A 201 1.99 6.34 -9.79
CA TYR A 201 0.82 6.83 -10.51
C TYR A 201 0.16 8.03 -9.80
N PHE A 202 0.77 8.54 -8.74
CA PHE A 202 0.36 9.82 -8.16
C PHE A 202 0.90 10.98 -8.99
N GLU A 203 0.19 12.11 -8.95
CA GLU A 203 0.57 13.37 -9.59
C GLU A 203 1.92 13.86 -9.07
N GLU A 204 2.71 14.48 -9.95
CA GLU A 204 3.99 15.05 -9.56
C GLU A 204 3.83 16.14 -8.51
N GLY A 205 4.66 16.10 -7.48
CA GLY A 205 4.61 17.04 -6.36
C GLY A 205 3.80 16.54 -5.15
N THR A 206 2.97 15.51 -5.30
CA THR A 206 2.32 14.83 -4.16
C THR A 206 3.36 14.17 -3.24
N GLU A 207 3.00 13.96 -1.97
CA GLU A 207 3.87 13.29 -1.00
C GLU A 207 4.22 11.86 -1.46
N GLN A 208 3.23 11.13 -1.96
CA GLN A 208 3.36 9.75 -2.43
C GLN A 208 4.28 9.64 -3.65
N TYR A 209 4.15 10.55 -4.62
CA TYR A 209 5.07 10.60 -5.76
C TYR A 209 6.50 10.95 -5.32
N ASN A 210 6.64 11.90 -4.41
CA ASN A 210 7.95 12.28 -3.87
C ASN A 210 8.61 11.14 -3.09
N GLU A 211 7.85 10.38 -2.30
CA GLU A 211 8.32 9.15 -1.66
C GLU A 211 8.76 8.15 -2.72
N TYR A 212 7.93 7.83 -3.72
CA TYR A 212 8.32 6.95 -4.83
C TYR A 212 9.63 7.37 -5.48
N ARG A 213 9.80 8.65 -5.79
CA ARG A 213 11.00 9.20 -6.43
C ARG A 213 12.24 9.07 -5.55
N LYS A 214 12.15 9.37 -4.25
CA LYS A 214 13.27 9.18 -3.31
C LYS A 214 13.66 7.71 -3.24
N ASN A 215 12.65 6.84 -3.18
CA ASN A 215 12.80 5.43 -2.96
C ASN A 215 13.42 4.74 -4.19
N SER A 216 12.97 5.07 -5.39
CA SER A 216 13.55 4.56 -6.63
C SER A 216 15.04 4.88 -6.77
N LEU A 217 15.49 6.07 -6.34
CA LEU A 217 16.91 6.44 -6.34
C LEU A 217 17.75 5.62 -5.35
N ILE A 218 17.18 5.21 -4.22
CA ILE A 218 17.85 4.40 -3.20
C ILE A 218 17.92 2.93 -3.64
N TYR A 219 16.86 2.40 -4.25
CA TYR A 219 16.75 0.98 -4.59
C TYR A 219 17.57 0.58 -5.80
N ASN A 220 17.86 1.52 -6.69
CA ASN A 220 18.88 1.33 -7.72
C ASN A 220 20.27 1.01 -7.12
N ARG A 221 20.48 1.18 -5.81
CA ARG A 221 21.74 0.90 -5.12
C ARG A 221 21.75 -0.38 -4.29
N LYS A 222 20.60 -0.84 -3.75
CA LYS A 222 20.46 -2.11 -3.02
C LYS A 222 19.04 -2.68 -3.15
N PRO A 223 18.88 -3.97 -3.50
CA PRO A 223 17.58 -4.63 -3.49
C PRO A 223 17.02 -4.72 -2.06
N ILE A 224 15.69 -4.75 -1.97
CA ILE A 224 14.95 -4.91 -0.71
C ILE A 224 14.16 -6.21 -0.78
N TYR A 225 14.15 -6.91 0.35
CA TYR A 225 13.51 -8.21 0.53
C TYR A 225 12.28 -8.02 1.45
N PRO A 226 11.05 -7.95 0.92
CA PRO A 226 9.84 -7.69 1.69
C PRO A 226 9.61 -8.72 2.79
N LYS A 227 9.86 -9.99 2.48
CA LYS A 227 9.76 -11.10 3.43
C LYS A 227 10.68 -10.88 4.64
N PHE A 228 11.95 -10.58 4.40
CA PHE A 228 12.92 -10.30 5.46
C PHE A 228 12.50 -9.08 6.31
N LYS A 229 11.97 -8.03 5.67
CA LYS A 229 11.48 -6.85 6.40
C LYS A 229 10.26 -7.15 7.27
N LEU A 230 9.32 -7.96 6.78
CA LEU A 230 8.16 -8.38 7.54
C LEU A 230 8.58 -9.24 8.74
N GLU A 231 9.47 -10.21 8.53
CA GLU A 231 10.05 -11.02 9.61
C GLU A 231 10.81 -10.14 10.64
N HIS A 232 11.55 -9.14 10.16
CA HIS A 232 12.21 -8.18 11.03
C HIS A 232 11.21 -7.34 11.83
N LEU A 233 10.13 -6.85 11.22
CA LEU A 233 9.06 -6.14 11.91
C LEU A 233 8.46 -7.00 13.02
N VAL A 234 8.06 -8.23 12.70
CA VAL A 234 7.47 -9.19 13.64
C VAL A 234 8.43 -9.46 14.80
N SER A 235 9.71 -9.73 14.51
CA SER A 235 10.71 -9.98 15.54
C SER A 235 11.03 -8.74 16.38
N SER A 236 10.95 -7.54 15.80
CA SER A 236 11.16 -6.29 16.54
C SER A 236 10.04 -6.04 17.52
N ILE A 237 8.79 -6.30 17.13
CA ILE A 237 7.61 -6.13 17.99
C ILE A 237 7.59 -7.18 19.10
N SER A 238 7.95 -8.43 18.80
CA SER A 238 7.96 -9.50 19.80
C SER A 238 9.05 -9.36 20.87
N LYS A 239 10.18 -8.70 20.56
CA LYS A 239 11.24 -8.40 21.54
C LYS A 239 10.83 -7.41 22.64
N TYR A 240 9.73 -6.68 22.46
CA TYR A 240 9.21 -5.71 23.42
C TYR A 240 7.92 -6.18 24.11
N LYS A 241 7.48 -7.44 23.89
CA LYS A 241 6.48 -8.12 24.74
C LYS A 241 7.16 -8.69 25.98
#